data_AF-A0AAD9Y7Z3-F1
#
_entry.id   AF-A0AAD9Y7Z3-F1
#
_cell.length_a   1.000
_cell.length_b   1.000
_cell.length_c   1.000
_cell.angle_alpha   90.00
_cell.angle_beta   90.00
_cell.angle_gamma   90.00
#
_symmetry.space_group_name_H-M   'P 1'
#
loop_
_entity.id
_entity.type
_entity.pdbx_description
1 polymer ?
#
loop_
_entity_poly.entity_id
_entity_poly.type
_entity_poly.pdbx_seq_one_letter_code
_entity_poly.pdbx_strand_id
1 'polypeptide(L)'
;MQSLLKSTIAFLASSTLLQSCVNCQELADQVFDAIDSRNDGLRTLNTEIWENPEIGYQEVHAHQVLTDYLEEQGFKVTRSAYNLSTAFRAEYSNGEGRAFSFNSEFDALPGLGHACGHNLIATVGVAAAIGVKYVLESGDVKGSVVLLGTPAEEGGGGKVKMLEAGAYDGLDCSLMAHPGNSDYAAWGRTLASWRGNVSWTGVAAHAAAAPWAGQNALDGFVAAYQMAGLFRQQLQPSDRIHRVLP
;
A
#
# COMPACT_ATOMS: atom_id res chain seq x y z
N MET A 1 -8.49 -39.51 -32.48
CA MET A 1 -8.61 -38.17 -31.84
C MET A 1 -7.78 -38.06 -30.55
N GLN A 2 -7.71 -39.08 -29.69
CA GLN A 2 -6.78 -39.10 -28.53
C GLN A 2 -5.29 -39.32 -28.88
N SER A 3 -4.96 -39.77 -30.11
CA SER A 3 -3.56 -39.92 -30.56
C SER A 3 -2.94 -38.65 -31.14
N LEU A 4 -3.75 -37.64 -31.51
CA LEU A 4 -3.27 -36.36 -32.04
C LEU A 4 -2.97 -35.33 -30.93
N LEU A 5 -3.61 -35.41 -29.77
CA LEU A 5 -3.27 -34.54 -28.63
C LEU A 5 -1.97 -34.95 -27.93
N LYS A 6 -1.64 -36.26 -27.92
CA LYS A 6 -0.41 -36.76 -27.27
C LYS A 6 0.86 -36.48 -28.08
N SER A 7 0.76 -36.38 -29.40
CA SER A 7 1.90 -36.15 -30.30
C SER A 7 2.32 -34.68 -30.36
N THR A 8 1.39 -33.73 -30.20
CA THR A 8 1.72 -32.29 -30.14
C THR A 8 2.45 -31.90 -28.84
N ILE A 9 2.15 -32.58 -27.72
CA ILE A 9 2.84 -32.36 -26.44
C ILE A 9 4.24 -32.98 -26.44
N ALA A 10 4.41 -34.14 -27.07
CA ALA A 10 5.72 -34.82 -27.15
C ALA A 10 6.73 -34.11 -28.07
N PHE A 11 6.27 -33.41 -29.12
CA PHE A 11 7.15 -32.68 -30.04
C PHE A 11 7.65 -31.34 -29.45
N LEU A 12 6.87 -30.71 -28.56
CA LEU A 12 7.32 -29.53 -27.81
C LEU A 12 8.30 -29.91 -26.68
N ALA A 13 8.15 -31.09 -26.08
CA ALA A 13 9.02 -31.59 -25.02
C ALA A 13 10.38 -32.15 -25.48
N SER A 14 10.58 -32.36 -26.79
CA SER A 14 11.82 -32.95 -27.35
C SER A 14 12.72 -31.93 -28.07
N SER A 15 12.33 -30.66 -28.14
CA SER A 15 13.24 -29.59 -28.54
C SER A 15 14.15 -29.23 -27.38
N THR A 16 15.44 -29.47 -27.56
CA THR A 16 16.51 -29.41 -26.56
C THR A 16 16.90 -27.98 -26.20
N LEU A 17 15.91 -27.10 -25.96
CA LEU A 17 16.08 -25.67 -25.71
C LEU A 17 15.24 -25.11 -24.55
N LEU A 18 14.58 -25.98 -23.76
CA LEU A 18 13.80 -25.58 -22.57
C LEU A 18 14.17 -26.41 -21.34
N GLN A 19 15.47 -26.51 -21.07
CA GLN A 19 15.97 -27.13 -19.85
C GLN A 19 16.40 -26.08 -18.81
N SER A 20 15.68 -24.95 -18.77
CA SER A 20 15.86 -23.89 -17.77
C SER A 20 14.52 -23.29 -17.29
N CYS A 21 13.39 -23.96 -17.52
CA CYS A 21 12.16 -23.54 -16.85
C CYS A 21 12.28 -23.91 -15.37
N VAL A 22 12.62 -22.93 -14.55
CA VAL A 22 12.45 -23.06 -13.10
C VAL A 22 11.00 -23.48 -12.86
N ASN A 23 10.81 -24.56 -12.09
CA ASN A 23 9.49 -25.08 -11.81
C ASN A 23 8.75 -24.08 -10.92
N CYS A 24 7.80 -23.32 -11.49
CA CYS A 24 7.07 -22.29 -10.75
C CYS A 24 6.36 -22.85 -9.51
N GLN A 25 5.95 -24.12 -9.52
CA GLN A 25 5.34 -24.75 -8.35
C GLN A 25 6.36 -24.95 -7.23
N GLU A 26 7.54 -25.43 -7.58
CA GLU A 26 8.62 -25.66 -6.61
C GLU A 26 9.09 -24.34 -5.97
N LEU A 27 9.17 -23.25 -6.74
CA LEU A 27 9.45 -21.93 -6.18
C LEU A 27 8.34 -21.45 -5.25
N ALA A 28 7.08 -21.68 -5.62
CA ALA A 28 5.95 -21.30 -4.78
C ALA A 28 5.98 -22.06 -3.44
N ASP A 29 6.29 -23.36 -3.48
CA ASP A 29 6.43 -24.18 -2.28
C ASP A 29 7.58 -23.68 -1.39
N GLN A 30 8.74 -23.33 -1.97
CA GLN A 30 9.85 -22.69 -1.22
C GLN A 30 9.44 -21.36 -0.56
N VAL A 31 8.65 -20.54 -1.26
CA VAL A 31 8.12 -19.28 -0.70
C VAL A 31 7.22 -19.57 0.49
N PHE A 32 6.29 -20.52 0.36
CA PHE A 32 5.36 -20.88 1.44
C PHE A 32 6.10 -21.46 2.64
N ASP A 33 7.02 -22.40 2.44
CA ASP A 33 7.83 -22.97 3.51
C ASP A 33 8.61 -21.89 4.27
N ALA A 34 9.17 -20.92 3.55
CA ALA A 34 9.91 -19.80 4.17
C ALA A 34 9.01 -18.89 5.02
N ILE A 35 7.76 -18.67 4.59
CA ILE A 35 6.78 -17.88 5.34
C ILE A 35 6.30 -18.66 6.56
N ASP A 36 5.93 -19.93 6.38
CA ASP A 36 5.41 -20.80 7.43
C ASP A 36 6.43 -21.02 8.55
N SER A 37 7.72 -21.18 8.20
CA SER A 37 8.79 -21.31 9.18
C SER A 37 9.01 -20.05 10.03
N ARG A 38 8.40 -18.91 9.66
CA ARG A 38 8.50 -17.60 10.35
C ARG A 38 7.15 -17.11 10.89
N ASN A 39 6.11 -17.94 10.82
CA ASN A 39 4.75 -17.58 11.19
C ASN A 39 4.64 -16.98 12.61
N ASP A 40 5.37 -17.52 13.59
CA ASP A 40 5.33 -16.99 14.98
C ASP A 40 5.91 -15.57 15.09
N GLY A 41 7.00 -15.30 14.37
CA GLY A 41 7.60 -13.96 14.29
C GLY A 41 6.69 -12.97 13.57
N LEU A 42 6.10 -13.39 12.45
CA LEU A 42 5.14 -12.59 11.68
C LEU A 42 3.87 -12.29 12.49
N ARG A 43 3.39 -13.25 13.30
CA ARG A 43 2.24 -13.05 14.20
C ARG A 43 2.56 -12.08 15.32
N THR A 44 3.74 -12.22 15.93
CA THR A 44 4.21 -11.28 16.95
C THR A 44 4.29 -9.87 16.37
N LEU A 45 4.91 -9.71 15.20
CA LEU A 45 5.00 -8.44 14.48
C LEU A 45 3.62 -7.83 14.21
N ASN A 46 2.67 -8.63 13.70
CA ASN A 46 1.31 -8.17 13.44
C ASN A 46 0.61 -7.69 14.71
N THR A 47 0.70 -8.46 15.80
CA THR A 47 0.07 -8.13 17.08
C THR A 47 0.66 -6.87 17.66
N GLU A 48 1.99 -6.72 17.63
CA GLU A 48 2.68 -5.53 18.15
C GLU A 48 2.19 -4.25 17.44
N ILE A 49 2.09 -4.27 16.11
CA ILE A 49 1.55 -3.14 15.34
C ILE A 49 0.07 -2.92 15.68
N TRP A 50 -0.73 -3.98 15.76
CA TRP A 50 -2.16 -3.89 16.03
C TRP A 50 -2.48 -3.30 17.41
N GLU A 51 -1.70 -3.66 18.44
CA GLU A 51 -1.88 -3.20 19.82
C GLU A 51 -1.41 -1.74 20.04
N ASN A 52 -0.56 -1.22 19.15
CA ASN A 52 0.02 0.12 19.23
C ASN A 52 -0.37 1.00 18.02
N PRO A 53 -1.65 1.36 17.87
CA PRO A 53 -2.12 2.11 16.71
C PRO A 53 -1.57 3.54 16.70
N GLU A 54 -0.91 3.91 15.61
CA GLU A 54 -0.35 5.25 15.39
C GLU A 54 -0.89 5.87 14.10
N ILE A 55 -1.24 7.16 14.13
CA ILE A 55 -1.85 7.84 12.99
C ILE A 55 -0.82 8.26 11.93
N GLY A 56 -1.30 8.61 10.74
CA GLY A 56 -0.50 9.06 9.61
C GLY A 56 0.63 10.04 9.96
N TYR A 57 1.85 9.73 9.53
CA TYR A 57 3.12 10.43 9.80
C TYR A 57 3.62 10.40 11.25
N GLN A 58 2.95 9.65 12.12
CA GLN A 58 3.32 9.47 13.53
C GLN A 58 3.53 7.99 13.87
N GLU A 59 3.67 7.14 12.85
CA GLU A 59 3.82 5.68 12.96
C GLU A 59 5.25 5.27 13.38
N VAL A 60 5.74 5.84 14.47
CA VAL A 60 7.13 5.70 14.92
C VAL A 60 7.41 4.30 15.46
N HIS A 61 6.51 3.76 16.28
CA HIS A 61 6.62 2.41 16.82
C HIS A 61 6.47 1.37 15.71
N ALA A 62 5.45 1.48 14.86
CA ALA A 62 5.27 0.55 13.74
C ALA A 62 6.48 0.58 12.79
N HIS A 63 6.99 1.77 12.46
CA HIS A 63 8.23 1.93 11.68
C HIS A 63 9.42 1.22 12.33
N GLN A 64 9.63 1.43 13.62
CA GLN A 64 10.73 0.82 14.35
C GLN A 64 10.64 -0.71 14.31
N VAL A 65 9.51 -1.28 14.73
CA VAL A 65 9.35 -2.75 14.82
C VAL A 65 9.47 -3.41 13.46
N LEU A 66 8.90 -2.82 12.40
CA LEU A 66 9.04 -3.33 11.03
C LEU A 66 10.49 -3.31 10.55
N THR A 67 11.20 -2.20 10.79
CA THR A 67 12.59 -2.04 10.32
C THR A 67 13.57 -2.91 11.10
N ASP A 68 13.39 -3.03 12.42
CA ASP A 68 14.15 -3.96 13.27
C ASP A 68 13.97 -5.40 12.77
N TYR A 69 12.72 -5.85 12.57
CA TYR A 69 12.44 -7.20 12.12
C TYR A 69 13.03 -7.50 10.73
N LEU A 70 12.97 -6.56 9.79
CA LEU A 70 13.54 -6.74 8.45
C LEU A 70 15.07 -6.83 8.47
N GLU A 71 15.74 -6.04 9.32
CA GLU A 71 17.19 -6.14 9.53
C GLU A 71 17.57 -7.51 10.12
N GLU A 72 16.81 -8.01 11.08
CA GLU A 72 16.99 -9.38 11.64
C GLU A 72 16.83 -10.47 10.58
N GLN A 73 15.92 -10.26 9.60
CA GLN A 73 15.76 -11.16 8.46
C GLN A 73 16.85 -10.98 7.38
N GLY A 74 17.84 -10.11 7.60
CA GLY A 74 19.00 -9.93 6.73
C GLY A 74 18.73 -9.03 5.51
N PHE A 75 17.71 -8.17 5.56
CA PHE A 75 17.53 -7.12 4.56
C PHE A 75 18.49 -5.96 4.82
N LYS A 76 18.91 -5.29 3.75
CA LYS A 76 19.50 -3.95 3.87
C LYS A 76 18.37 -2.94 4.02
N VAL A 77 18.24 -2.35 5.20
CA VAL A 77 17.16 -1.38 5.50
C VAL A 77 17.69 0.04 5.50
N THR A 78 17.03 0.90 4.73
CA THR A 78 17.15 2.36 4.79
C THR A 78 15.96 2.91 5.55
N ARG A 79 16.19 3.26 6.82
CA ARG A 79 15.19 3.89 7.69
C ARG A 79 15.00 5.37 7.34
N SER A 80 13.84 5.92 7.66
CA SER A 80 13.46 7.32 7.37
C SER A 80 13.76 7.75 5.93
N ALA A 81 13.36 6.90 4.99
CA ALA A 81 13.67 7.07 3.58
C ALA A 81 12.84 8.18 2.92
N TYR A 82 13.33 8.70 1.78
CA TYR A 82 12.56 9.60 0.91
C TYR A 82 12.02 10.87 1.60
N ASN A 83 12.77 11.41 2.56
CA ASN A 83 12.43 12.59 3.36
C ASN A 83 11.14 12.42 4.21
N LEU A 84 10.77 11.20 4.54
CA LEU A 84 9.66 10.87 5.43
C LEU A 84 10.19 10.11 6.65
N SER A 85 9.96 10.63 7.85
CA SER A 85 10.50 10.07 9.09
C SER A 85 10.10 8.61 9.32
N THR A 86 8.88 8.24 8.95
CA THR A 86 8.30 6.90 9.15
C THR A 86 8.25 6.08 7.86
N ALA A 87 8.85 6.52 6.75
CA ALA A 87 9.02 5.66 5.58
C ALA A 87 10.31 4.83 5.69
N PHE A 88 10.34 3.67 5.02
CA PHE A 88 11.55 2.87 4.91
C PHE A 88 11.65 2.14 3.57
N ARG A 89 12.87 1.73 3.22
CA ARG A 89 13.15 0.83 2.08
C ARG A 89 13.99 -0.33 2.59
N ALA A 90 13.47 -1.55 2.53
CA ALA A 90 14.23 -2.77 2.80
C ALA A 90 14.51 -3.50 1.49
N GLU A 91 15.75 -3.88 1.21
CA GLU A 91 16.13 -4.48 -0.07
C GLU A 91 17.04 -5.69 0.09
N TYR A 92 16.87 -6.65 -0.82
CA TYR A 92 17.77 -7.78 -1.03
C TYR A 92 17.95 -8.02 -2.52
N SER A 93 19.17 -8.35 -2.94
CA SER A 93 19.53 -8.64 -4.32
C SER A 93 20.63 -9.70 -4.38
N ASN A 94 20.55 -10.61 -5.34
CA ASN A 94 21.57 -11.63 -5.60
C ASN A 94 22.27 -11.46 -6.97
N GLY A 95 22.15 -10.27 -7.58
CA GLY A 95 22.76 -9.90 -8.86
C GLY A 95 21.82 -9.17 -9.82
N GLU A 96 22.23 -9.09 -11.09
CA GLU A 96 21.41 -8.51 -12.16
C GLU A 96 20.17 -9.36 -12.44
N GLY A 97 19.01 -8.71 -12.54
CA GLY A 97 17.74 -9.36 -12.81
C GLY A 97 16.58 -8.38 -12.58
N ARG A 98 15.35 -8.91 -12.61
CA ARG A 98 14.15 -8.09 -12.38
C ARG A 98 14.07 -7.60 -10.94
N ALA A 99 13.59 -6.38 -10.75
CA ALA A 99 13.39 -5.76 -9.44
C ALA A 99 11.89 -5.60 -9.16
N PHE A 100 11.40 -6.30 -8.13
CA PHE A 100 10.00 -6.23 -7.70
C PHE A 100 9.89 -5.57 -6.34
N SER A 101 8.79 -4.86 -6.10
CA SER A 101 8.49 -4.37 -4.75
C SER A 101 7.14 -4.78 -4.21
N PHE A 102 7.05 -4.78 -2.88
CA PHE A 102 5.82 -4.80 -2.12
C PHE A 102 5.67 -3.50 -1.34
N ASN A 103 4.43 -3.09 -1.07
CA ASN A 103 4.12 -1.96 -0.21
C ASN A 103 3.54 -2.46 1.12
N SER A 104 4.03 -1.91 2.22
CA SER A 104 3.52 -2.13 3.57
C SER A 104 3.01 -0.81 4.12
N GLU A 105 1.71 -0.73 4.37
CA GLU A 105 1.06 0.39 5.08
C GLU A 105 0.89 0.02 6.55
N PHE A 106 0.95 0.99 7.45
CA PHE A 106 0.94 0.74 8.90
C PHE A 106 0.40 1.92 9.72
N ASP A 107 -0.26 2.89 9.09
CA ASP A 107 -1.01 3.92 9.81
C ASP A 107 -2.36 3.39 10.32
N ALA A 108 -2.81 3.96 11.43
CA ALA A 108 -4.09 3.70 12.06
C ALA A 108 -5.04 4.89 11.88
N LEU A 109 -6.33 4.63 12.11
CA LEU A 109 -7.38 5.64 12.07
C LEU A 109 -7.57 6.29 13.45
N PRO A 110 -7.75 7.63 13.53
CA PRO A 110 -8.00 8.32 14.78
C PRO A 110 -9.20 7.74 15.54
N GLY A 111 -8.96 7.26 16.76
CA GLY A 111 -10.00 6.70 17.64
C GLY A 111 -10.57 5.33 17.23
N LEU A 112 -10.11 4.75 16.12
CA LEU A 112 -10.59 3.44 15.62
C LEU A 112 -9.47 2.39 15.53
N GLY A 113 -8.21 2.77 15.72
CA GLY A 113 -7.08 1.87 15.57
C GLY A 113 -6.94 1.38 14.13
N HIS A 114 -6.45 0.15 13.95
CA HIS A 114 -6.30 -0.46 12.61
C HIS A 114 -7.61 -1.01 12.04
N ALA A 115 -8.69 -0.21 12.06
CA ALA A 115 -9.98 -0.61 11.49
C ALA A 115 -9.93 -0.84 9.96
N CYS A 116 -8.95 -0.25 9.26
CA CYS A 116 -8.67 -0.51 7.84
C CYS A 116 -7.75 -1.73 7.63
N GLY A 117 -7.21 -2.32 8.71
CA GLY A 117 -6.38 -3.52 8.66
C GLY A 117 -4.94 -3.29 8.20
N HIS A 118 -4.39 -2.08 8.35
CA HIS A 118 -3.03 -1.77 7.90
C HIS A 118 -1.96 -2.62 8.60
N ASN A 119 -2.17 -3.06 9.85
CA ASN A 119 -1.31 -4.07 10.47
C ASN A 119 -1.17 -5.35 9.61
N LEU A 120 -2.27 -5.82 8.99
CA LEU A 120 -2.24 -6.98 8.10
C LEU A 120 -1.53 -6.68 6.78
N ILE A 121 -1.72 -5.47 6.23
CA ILE A 121 -1.01 -5.01 5.02
C ILE A 121 0.49 -5.01 5.27
N ALA A 122 0.92 -4.45 6.40
CA ALA A 122 2.31 -4.44 6.82
C ALA A 122 2.88 -5.85 6.86
N THR A 123 2.25 -6.75 7.60
CA THR A 123 2.72 -8.13 7.81
C THR A 123 2.73 -8.94 6.51
N VAL A 124 1.72 -8.81 5.65
CA VAL A 124 1.69 -9.51 4.35
C VAL A 124 2.81 -9.03 3.44
N GLY A 125 3.08 -7.72 3.40
CA GLY A 125 4.22 -7.17 2.64
C GLY A 125 5.55 -7.72 3.14
N VAL A 126 5.75 -7.78 4.46
CA VAL A 126 6.95 -8.38 5.09
C VAL A 126 7.08 -9.87 4.74
N ALA A 127 6.01 -10.65 4.90
CA ALA A 127 6.00 -12.08 4.59
C ALA A 127 6.35 -12.34 3.11
N ALA A 128 5.73 -11.59 2.19
CA ALA A 128 5.99 -11.70 0.76
C ALA A 128 7.44 -11.36 0.42
N ALA A 129 8.00 -10.29 0.99
CA ALA A 129 9.38 -9.91 0.78
C ALA A 129 10.35 -11.00 1.28
N ILE A 130 10.11 -11.57 2.46
CA ILE A 130 10.91 -12.66 3.03
C ILE A 130 10.86 -13.91 2.15
N GLY A 131 9.67 -14.31 1.70
CA GLY A 131 9.50 -15.48 0.84
C GLY A 131 10.26 -15.33 -0.48
N VAL A 132 10.17 -14.16 -1.13
CA VAL A 132 10.94 -13.90 -2.36
C VAL A 132 12.44 -13.84 -2.07
N LYS A 133 12.86 -13.21 -0.96
CA LYS A 133 14.27 -13.19 -0.55
C LYS A 133 14.84 -14.60 -0.41
N TYR A 134 14.08 -15.52 0.20
CA TYR A 134 14.52 -16.91 0.38
C TYR A 134 14.80 -17.61 -0.96
N VAL A 135 13.93 -17.43 -1.95
CA VAL A 135 14.14 -17.95 -3.31
C VAL A 135 15.33 -17.28 -4.02
N LEU A 136 15.55 -15.99 -3.79
CA LEU A 136 16.74 -15.31 -4.31
C LEU A 136 18.03 -15.83 -3.63
N GLU A 137 17.97 -16.21 -2.35
CA GLU A 137 19.09 -16.80 -1.62
C GLU A 137 19.43 -18.22 -2.09
N SER A 138 18.46 -19.01 -2.55
CA SER A 138 18.73 -20.35 -3.12
C SER A 138 19.57 -20.28 -4.40
N GLY A 139 19.45 -19.16 -5.13
CA GLY A 139 20.12 -18.94 -6.41
C GLY A 139 19.35 -19.47 -7.63
N ASP A 140 18.16 -20.02 -7.44
CA ASP A 140 17.29 -20.53 -8.51
C ASP A 140 16.80 -19.41 -9.46
N VAL A 141 16.69 -18.18 -8.93
CA VAL A 141 16.27 -16.98 -9.67
C VAL A 141 17.23 -15.83 -9.37
N LYS A 142 17.53 -15.02 -10.40
CA LYS A 142 18.29 -13.76 -10.26
C LYS A 142 17.37 -12.54 -10.27
N GLY A 143 17.61 -11.61 -9.34
CA GLY A 143 16.83 -10.39 -9.25
C GLY A 143 16.96 -9.70 -7.90
N SER A 144 16.00 -8.81 -7.65
CA SER A 144 15.94 -8.02 -6.42
C SER A 144 14.50 -7.94 -5.90
N VAL A 145 14.36 -7.95 -4.59
CA VAL A 145 13.11 -7.67 -3.90
C VAL A 145 13.28 -6.46 -3.00
N VAL A 146 12.28 -5.57 -3.04
CA VAL A 146 12.22 -4.35 -2.23
C VAL A 146 10.92 -4.33 -1.46
N LEU A 147 10.97 -4.09 -0.16
CA LEU A 147 9.80 -3.74 0.62
C LEU A 147 9.83 -2.23 0.90
N LEU A 148 8.78 -1.54 0.46
CA LEU A 148 8.58 -0.13 0.74
C LEU A 148 7.62 0.00 1.92
N GLY A 149 8.11 0.58 3.01
CA GLY A 149 7.27 1.01 4.12
C GLY A 149 6.65 2.36 3.79
N THR A 150 5.33 2.38 3.60
CA THR A 150 4.60 3.54 3.07
C THR A 150 3.67 4.13 4.13
N PRO A 151 4.04 5.27 4.75
CA PRO A 151 3.25 5.86 5.83
C PRO A 151 2.02 6.61 5.30
N ALA A 152 1.11 6.95 6.22
CA ALA A 152 0.01 7.89 6.02
C ALA A 152 -0.82 7.65 4.74
N GLU A 153 -1.32 6.43 4.56
CA GLU A 153 -2.24 6.13 3.45
C GLU A 153 -3.57 6.85 3.64
N GLU A 154 -4.08 6.95 4.88
CA GLU A 154 -5.43 7.44 5.24
C GLU A 154 -5.56 8.97 5.10
N GLY A 155 -5.29 9.49 3.90
CA GLY A 155 -5.39 10.90 3.53
C GLY A 155 -4.08 11.69 3.60
N GLY A 156 -2.98 11.10 4.07
CA GLY A 156 -1.67 11.76 4.11
C GLY A 156 -0.94 11.77 2.77
N GLY A 157 -1.12 10.72 1.96
CA GLY A 157 -0.50 10.61 0.65
C GLY A 157 0.98 10.25 0.71
N GLY A 158 1.41 9.43 1.69
CA GLY A 158 2.83 9.07 1.84
C GLY A 158 3.43 8.42 0.60
N LYS A 159 2.70 7.54 -0.10
CA LYS A 159 3.17 6.95 -1.38
C LYS A 159 3.38 7.98 -2.48
N VAL A 160 2.54 9.01 -2.55
CA VAL A 160 2.69 10.09 -3.54
C VAL A 160 4.01 10.81 -3.30
N LYS A 161 4.30 11.17 -2.05
CA LYS A 161 5.56 11.81 -1.67
C LYS A 161 6.78 10.90 -1.93
N MET A 162 6.66 9.61 -1.64
CA MET A 162 7.71 8.63 -1.93
C MET A 162 7.95 8.48 -3.43
N LEU A 163 6.87 8.43 -4.23
CA LEU A 163 6.95 8.38 -5.69
C LEU A 163 7.66 9.60 -6.26
N GLU A 164 7.29 10.81 -5.83
CA GLU A 164 7.95 12.06 -6.22
C GLU A 164 9.44 12.11 -5.83
N ALA A 165 9.81 11.41 -4.76
CA ALA A 165 11.18 11.28 -4.28
C ALA A 165 11.96 10.11 -4.92
N GLY A 166 11.40 9.44 -5.93
CA GLY A 166 12.08 8.37 -6.69
C GLY A 166 12.04 6.99 -6.03
N ALA A 167 11.13 6.74 -5.08
CA ALA A 167 11.10 5.47 -4.35
C ALA A 167 10.86 4.23 -5.21
N TYR A 168 10.22 4.43 -6.37
CA TYR A 168 9.86 3.38 -7.30
C TYR A 168 10.77 3.34 -8.54
N ASP A 169 11.79 4.19 -8.59
CA ASP A 169 12.74 4.22 -9.72
C ASP A 169 13.50 2.90 -9.82
N GLY A 170 13.60 2.37 -11.04
CA GLY A 170 14.30 1.10 -11.31
C GLY A 170 13.54 -0.16 -10.90
N LEU A 171 12.29 -0.06 -10.45
CA LEU A 171 11.42 -1.23 -10.21
C LEU A 171 10.66 -1.62 -11.47
N ASP A 172 10.57 -2.92 -11.76
CA ASP A 172 9.80 -3.46 -12.88
C ASP A 172 8.32 -3.62 -12.55
N CYS A 173 7.99 -3.84 -11.28
CA CYS A 173 6.63 -4.03 -10.80
C CYS A 173 6.55 -3.78 -9.28
N SER A 174 5.40 -3.27 -8.83
CA SER A 174 5.09 -3.04 -7.42
C SER A 174 3.73 -3.64 -7.10
N LEU A 175 3.66 -4.38 -5.99
CA LEU A 175 2.49 -5.14 -5.54
C LEU A 175 2.09 -4.71 -4.13
N MET A 176 0.84 -5.00 -3.78
CA MET A 176 0.28 -4.79 -2.45
C MET A 176 -0.96 -5.67 -2.31
N ALA A 177 -1.24 -6.12 -1.09
CA ALA A 177 -2.51 -6.75 -0.75
C ALA A 177 -3.22 -5.91 0.31
N HIS A 178 -4.54 -5.77 0.18
CA HIS A 178 -5.38 -5.07 1.14
C HIS A 178 -6.44 -6.02 1.68
N PRO A 179 -6.66 -6.11 3.01
CA PRO A 179 -7.74 -6.92 3.56
C PRO A 179 -9.10 -6.36 3.12
N GLY A 180 -10.03 -7.24 2.79
CA GLY A 180 -11.35 -6.87 2.31
C GLY A 180 -12.42 -7.84 2.78
N ASN A 181 -13.68 -7.49 2.53
CA ASN A 181 -14.85 -8.29 2.89
C ASN A 181 -15.39 -9.16 1.73
N SER A 182 -14.66 -9.26 0.62
CA SER A 182 -15.01 -10.02 -0.58
C SER A 182 -14.02 -11.16 -0.82
N ASP A 183 -14.39 -12.05 -1.75
CA ASP A 183 -13.45 -13.05 -2.29
C ASP A 183 -12.19 -12.39 -2.86
N TYR A 184 -11.10 -13.17 -2.92
CA TYR A 184 -9.81 -12.74 -3.43
C TYR A 184 -9.93 -12.13 -4.84
N ALA A 185 -9.48 -10.88 -4.97
CA ALA A 185 -9.36 -10.20 -6.26
C ALA A 185 -7.89 -10.00 -6.60
N ALA A 186 -7.46 -10.50 -7.76
CA ALA A 186 -6.08 -10.36 -8.23
C ALA A 186 -5.73 -8.91 -8.66
N TRP A 187 -6.74 -8.06 -8.82
CA TRP A 187 -6.59 -6.65 -9.19
C TRP A 187 -7.82 -5.84 -8.78
N GLY A 188 -7.64 -4.54 -8.59
CA GLY A 188 -8.71 -3.59 -8.26
C GLY A 188 -8.55 -2.28 -9.03
N ARG A 189 -9.65 -1.55 -9.20
CA ARG A 189 -9.63 -0.15 -9.66
C ARG A 189 -9.92 0.75 -8.47
N THR A 190 -9.10 1.77 -8.29
CA THR A 190 -9.31 2.82 -7.29
C THR A 190 -9.74 4.12 -7.97
N LEU A 191 -10.31 5.03 -7.19
CA LEU A 191 -10.63 6.37 -7.67
C LEU A 191 -9.47 7.32 -7.36
N ALA A 192 -9.17 8.22 -8.30
CA ALA A 192 -8.37 9.39 -7.99
C ALA A 192 -9.12 10.23 -6.95
N SER A 193 -8.41 10.69 -5.93
CA SER A 193 -9.00 11.44 -4.81
C SER A 193 -8.25 12.73 -4.59
N TRP A 194 -8.99 13.79 -4.27
CA TRP A 194 -8.47 15.09 -3.85
C TRP A 194 -9.29 15.59 -2.68
N ARG A 195 -8.60 16.13 -1.67
CA ARG A 195 -9.21 16.69 -0.46
C ARG A 195 -8.73 18.13 -0.31
N GLY A 196 -9.63 19.01 0.14
CA GLY A 196 -9.31 20.42 0.35
C GLY A 196 -10.22 21.04 1.41
N ASN A 197 -9.68 22.02 2.11
CA ASN A 197 -10.42 22.82 3.09
C ASN A 197 -10.83 24.14 2.44
N VAL A 198 -12.09 24.52 2.65
CA VAL A 198 -12.62 25.82 2.21
C VAL A 198 -13.08 26.57 3.45
N SER A 199 -12.66 27.83 3.58
CA SER A 199 -13.02 28.69 4.70
C SER A 199 -13.69 29.95 4.19
N TRP A 200 -14.74 30.38 4.89
CA TRP A 200 -15.45 31.63 4.61
C TRP A 200 -15.13 32.63 5.72
N THR A 201 -14.72 33.82 5.32
CA THR A 201 -14.50 34.95 6.23
C THR A 201 -15.50 36.03 5.89
N GLY A 202 -16.17 36.54 6.91
CA GLY A 202 -17.21 37.55 6.78
C GLY A 202 -16.94 38.77 7.65
N VAL A 203 -17.92 39.66 7.72
CA VAL A 203 -17.91 40.84 8.59
C VAL A 203 -19.09 40.70 9.56
N ALA A 204 -18.80 40.70 10.86
CA ALA A 204 -19.84 40.61 11.87
C ALA A 204 -20.65 41.92 11.94
N ALA A 205 -21.95 41.79 12.17
CA ALA A 205 -22.84 42.92 12.45
C ALA A 205 -23.91 42.50 13.46
N HIS A 206 -24.58 43.48 14.06
CA HIS A 206 -25.66 43.19 15.00
C HIS A 206 -26.85 42.57 14.24
N ALA A 207 -27.08 41.26 14.44
CA ALA A 207 -28.02 40.46 13.65
C ALA A 207 -29.44 41.06 13.55
N ALA A 208 -29.96 41.62 14.66
CA ALA A 208 -31.30 42.23 14.66
C ALA A 208 -31.35 43.71 14.26
N ALA A 209 -30.28 44.47 14.47
CA ALA A 209 -30.32 45.94 14.43
C ALA A 209 -29.72 46.51 13.13
N ALA A 210 -28.72 45.84 12.55
CA ALA A 210 -28.07 46.28 11.33
C ALA A 210 -27.50 45.09 10.52
N PRO A 211 -28.31 44.07 10.17
CA PRO A 211 -27.80 42.90 9.42
C PRO A 211 -27.18 43.26 8.07
N TRP A 212 -27.63 44.34 7.41
CA TRP A 212 -27.09 44.81 6.13
C TRP A 212 -25.64 45.33 6.20
N ALA A 213 -25.13 45.61 7.40
CA ALA A 213 -23.73 46.00 7.59
C ALA A 213 -22.79 44.78 7.67
N GLY A 214 -23.34 43.57 7.79
CA GLY A 214 -22.58 42.33 7.88
C GLY A 214 -22.36 41.65 6.52
N GLN A 215 -21.34 40.80 6.47
CA GLN A 215 -21.15 39.81 5.39
C GLN A 215 -21.19 38.44 6.05
N ASN A 216 -22.27 37.70 5.84
CA ASN A 216 -22.52 36.47 6.60
C ASN A 216 -21.74 35.28 6.03
N ALA A 217 -20.66 34.88 6.72
CA ALA A 217 -19.87 33.72 6.34
C ALA A 217 -20.68 32.41 6.37
N LEU A 218 -21.66 32.30 7.28
CA LEU A 218 -22.52 31.11 7.37
C LEU A 218 -23.38 30.96 6.12
N ASP A 219 -23.93 32.06 5.59
CA ASP A 219 -24.72 32.02 4.35
C ASP A 219 -23.85 31.57 3.17
N GLY A 220 -22.60 32.04 3.10
CA GLY A 220 -21.62 31.60 2.10
C GLY A 220 -21.35 30.09 2.16
N PHE A 221 -21.14 29.55 3.36
CA PHE A 221 -20.99 28.11 3.58
C PHE A 221 -22.25 27.33 3.18
N VAL A 222 -23.43 27.74 3.66
CA VAL A 222 -24.70 27.05 3.39
C VAL A 222 -24.98 27.02 1.89
N ALA A 223 -24.77 28.13 1.19
CA ALA A 223 -24.91 28.20 -0.26
C ALA A 223 -23.95 27.23 -0.97
N ALA A 224 -22.66 27.22 -0.62
CA ALA A 224 -21.70 26.30 -1.22
C ALA A 224 -22.04 24.83 -0.95
N TYR A 225 -22.48 24.52 0.27
CA TYR A 225 -22.88 23.17 0.66
C TYR A 225 -24.10 22.68 -0.15
N GLN A 226 -25.10 23.55 -0.36
CA GLN A 226 -26.27 23.25 -1.19
C GLN A 226 -25.89 23.11 -2.67
N MET A 227 -25.14 24.06 -3.22
CA MET A 227 -24.71 24.08 -4.62
C MET A 227 -23.91 22.84 -5.00
N ALA A 228 -22.97 22.41 -4.15
CA ALA A 228 -22.23 21.19 -4.39
C ALA A 228 -23.10 19.92 -4.26
N GLY A 229 -24.25 20.00 -3.57
CA GLY A 229 -25.25 18.92 -3.55
C GLY A 229 -25.98 18.83 -4.88
N LEU A 230 -26.39 19.97 -5.43
CA LEU A 230 -27.03 20.08 -6.73
C LEU A 230 -26.07 19.66 -7.86
N PHE A 231 -24.80 20.07 -7.78
CA PHE A 231 -23.76 19.76 -8.78
C PHE A 231 -23.56 18.25 -9.01
N ARG A 232 -23.93 17.41 -8.05
CA ARG A 232 -23.84 15.93 -8.20
C ARG A 232 -24.63 15.42 -9.40
N GLN A 233 -25.70 16.12 -9.84
CA GLN A 233 -26.44 15.74 -11.04
C GLN A 233 -25.61 15.89 -12.33
N GLN A 234 -24.61 16.77 -12.33
CA GLN A 234 -23.76 17.06 -13.49
C GLN A 234 -22.45 16.25 -13.49
N LEU A 235 -22.21 15.44 -12.46
CA LEU A 235 -21.02 14.57 -12.37
C LEU A 235 -21.21 13.28 -13.18
N GLN A 236 -20.10 12.70 -13.64
CA GLN A 236 -20.13 11.37 -14.25
C GLN A 236 -20.54 10.31 -13.20
N PRO A 237 -21.14 9.18 -13.61
CA PRO A 237 -21.51 8.10 -12.69
C PRO A 237 -20.33 7.50 -11.90
N SER A 238 -19.09 7.70 -12.35
CA SER A 238 -17.86 7.29 -11.66
C SER A 238 -17.42 8.26 -10.56
N ASP A 239 -17.89 9.50 -10.59
CA ASP A 239 -17.31 10.58 -9.81
C ASP A 239 -18.10 10.80 -8.52
N ARG A 240 -17.41 11.21 -7.45
CA ARG A 240 -18.02 11.45 -6.15
C ARG A 240 -17.52 12.78 -5.59
N ILE A 241 -18.43 13.55 -4.99
CA ILE A 241 -18.10 14.74 -4.20
C ILE A 241 -18.74 14.63 -2.83
N HIS A 242 -17.90 14.68 -1.80
CA HIS A 242 -18.29 14.64 -0.40
C HIS A 242 -17.96 15.97 0.28
N ARG A 243 -18.73 16.31 1.30
CA ARG A 243 -18.55 17.52 2.12
C ARG A 243 -18.84 17.12 3.56
N VAL A 244 -17.96 17.53 4.44
CA VAL A 244 -18.11 17.35 5.88
C VAL A 244 -17.87 18.68 6.55
N LEU A 245 -18.65 18.97 7.59
CA LEU A 245 -18.33 20.06 8.52
C LEU A 245 -17.53 19.40 9.66
N PRO A 246 -16.21 19.62 9.73
CA PRO A 246 -15.37 19.06 10.78
C PRO A 246 -15.69 19.65 12.15
#